data_AF-A0A836G2Q9-F1
#
_entry.id   AF-A0A836G2Q9-F1
#
_cell.length_a   1.000
_cell.length_b   1.000
_cell.length_c   1.000
_cell.angle_alpha   90.00
_cell.angle_beta   90.00
_cell.angle_gamma   90.00
#
_symmetry.space_group_name_H-M   'P 1'
#
loop_
_entity.id
_entity.type
_entity.pdbx_description
1 polymer ?
#
loop_
_entity_poly.entity_id
_entity_poly.type
_entity_poly.pdbx_seq_one_letter_code
_entity_poly.pdbx_strand_id
1 'polypeptide(L)'
;MQEINDNMFLENQQEDMIYKHENQMMKEKSIEDIQVIKNIKETKKNEEIDEKIAKFLREKDLDENLIETLINIGLTDEHIRLLKTLNLNEDDINNLQDLWQAKINKSNDSIINSTSGSLSSNGLHEQLSSNSIYLKRILSKPLIQALCEIITKKPADPVEYLGHWLFHYKIYEERAIQQKERELELSIREELILKQYEDKDAVFDEQKDEEEKGED
;
A
#
# COMPACT_ATOMS: atom_id res chain seq x y z
N MET A 1 -44.01 -37.97 5.47
CA MET A 1 -43.66 -37.35 4.17
C MET A 1 -43.44 -35.86 4.37
N GLN A 2 -42.34 -35.45 5.02
CA GLN A 2 -42.03 -34.03 5.23
C GLN A 2 -40.53 -33.83 5.54
N GLU A 3 -39.63 -34.25 4.64
CA GLU A 3 -38.17 -34.07 4.80
C GLU A 3 -37.53 -33.57 3.50
N ILE A 4 -38.13 -32.56 2.84
CA ILE A 4 -37.58 -32.00 1.58
C ILE A 4 -37.38 -30.48 1.64
N ASN A 5 -37.86 -29.78 2.67
CA ASN A 5 -37.92 -28.31 2.63
C ASN A 5 -36.69 -27.57 3.21
N ASP A 6 -35.83 -28.23 3.98
CA ASP A 6 -34.73 -27.56 4.69
C ASP A 6 -33.45 -27.43 3.83
N ASN A 7 -33.27 -28.29 2.81
CA ASN A 7 -32.13 -28.22 1.90
C ASN A 7 -32.24 -27.03 0.92
N MET A 8 -33.46 -26.71 0.48
CA MET A 8 -33.71 -25.63 -0.47
C MET A 8 -33.46 -24.23 0.17
N PHE A 9 -33.52 -24.11 1.50
CA PHE A 9 -33.27 -22.84 2.18
C PHE A 9 -31.77 -22.56 2.38
N LEU A 10 -30.96 -23.61 2.61
CA LEU A 10 -29.51 -23.49 2.74
C LEU A 10 -28.83 -23.21 1.39
N GLU A 11 -29.28 -23.85 0.32
CA GLU A 11 -28.75 -23.65 -1.03
C GLU A 11 -29.02 -22.22 -1.53
N ASN A 12 -30.22 -21.69 -1.27
CA ASN A 12 -30.54 -20.29 -1.58
C ASN A 12 -29.71 -19.27 -0.77
N GLN A 13 -29.35 -19.56 0.49
CA GLN A 13 -28.44 -18.70 1.26
C GLN A 13 -26.99 -18.75 0.76
N GLN A 14 -26.54 -19.92 0.31
CA GLN A 14 -25.20 -20.08 -0.28
C GLN A 14 -25.09 -19.39 -1.64
N GLU A 15 -26.10 -19.53 -2.51
CA GLU A 15 -26.14 -18.85 -3.81
C GLU A 15 -26.20 -17.32 -3.67
N ASP A 16 -26.97 -16.78 -2.71
CA ASP A 16 -27.02 -15.34 -2.43
C ASP A 16 -25.68 -14.80 -1.89
N MET A 17 -24.92 -15.63 -1.15
CA MET A 17 -23.57 -15.28 -0.70
C MET A 17 -22.55 -15.29 -1.84
N ILE A 18 -22.64 -16.26 -2.76
CA ILE A 18 -21.77 -16.37 -3.93
C ILE A 18 -22.02 -15.20 -4.90
N TYR A 19 -23.29 -14.87 -5.19
CA TYR A 19 -23.65 -13.75 -6.08
C TYR A 19 -23.22 -12.38 -5.53
N LYS A 20 -23.26 -12.19 -4.20
CA LYS A 20 -22.69 -10.99 -3.57
C LYS A 20 -21.16 -10.96 -3.65
N HIS A 21 -20.51 -12.12 -3.51
CA HIS A 21 -19.06 -12.22 -3.53
C HIS A 21 -18.47 -12.00 -4.92
N GLU A 22 -19.08 -12.55 -5.99
CA GLU A 22 -18.61 -12.31 -7.36
C GLU A 22 -18.76 -10.83 -7.78
N ASN A 23 -19.85 -10.18 -7.40
CA ASN A 23 -20.02 -8.74 -7.61
C ASN A 23 -19.02 -7.92 -6.80
N GLN A 24 -18.60 -8.41 -5.63
CA GLN A 24 -17.57 -7.77 -4.81
C GLN A 24 -16.17 -7.97 -5.40
N MET A 25 -15.84 -9.17 -5.90
CA MET A 25 -14.57 -9.47 -6.57
C MET A 25 -14.41 -8.71 -7.90
N MET A 26 -15.48 -8.61 -8.72
CA MET A 26 -15.46 -7.81 -9.96
C MET A 26 -15.26 -6.32 -9.67
N LYS A 27 -15.79 -5.84 -8.55
CA LYS A 27 -15.60 -4.47 -8.08
C LYS A 27 -14.19 -4.26 -7.51
N GLU A 28 -13.64 -5.22 -6.78
CA GLU A 28 -12.26 -5.22 -6.29
C GLU A 28 -11.24 -5.24 -7.44
N LYS A 29 -11.47 -6.04 -8.48
CA LYS A 29 -10.60 -6.08 -9.66
C LYS A 29 -10.58 -4.76 -10.41
N SER A 30 -11.74 -4.11 -10.57
CA SER A 30 -11.82 -2.76 -11.14
C SER A 30 -11.20 -1.69 -10.23
N ILE A 31 -11.20 -1.90 -8.90
CA ILE A 31 -10.54 -1.01 -7.94
C ILE A 31 -9.01 -1.20 -8.00
N GLU A 32 -8.54 -2.43 -8.18
CA GLU A 32 -7.12 -2.78 -8.31
C GLU A 32 -6.48 -2.15 -9.55
N ASP A 33 -7.15 -2.20 -10.71
CA ASP A 33 -6.64 -1.54 -11.94
C ASP A 33 -6.52 -0.01 -11.76
N ILE A 34 -7.47 0.60 -11.04
CA ILE A 34 -7.42 2.03 -10.67
C ILE A 34 -6.32 2.29 -9.63
N GLN A 35 -6.11 1.37 -8.69
CA GLN A 35 -5.07 1.43 -7.66
C GLN A 35 -3.67 1.36 -8.28
N VAL A 36 -3.45 0.48 -9.27
CA VAL A 36 -2.16 0.34 -9.96
C VAL A 36 -1.82 1.62 -10.71
N ILE A 37 -2.77 2.21 -11.46
CA ILE A 37 -2.55 3.48 -12.17
C ILE A 37 -2.32 4.64 -11.18
N LYS A 38 -3.01 4.65 -10.04
CA LYS A 38 -2.80 5.63 -8.97
C LYS A 38 -1.41 5.49 -8.33
N ASN A 39 -0.99 4.27 -8.03
CA ASN A 39 0.32 3.97 -7.45
C ASN A 39 1.48 4.39 -8.38
N ILE A 40 1.37 4.12 -9.70
CA ILE A 40 2.38 4.55 -10.70
C ILE A 40 2.46 6.08 -10.78
N LYS A 41 1.34 6.78 -10.61
CA LYS A 41 1.29 8.25 -10.62
C LYS A 41 1.76 8.85 -9.30
N GLU A 42 1.70 8.10 -8.20
CA GLU A 42 2.20 8.48 -6.87
C GLU A 42 3.71 8.27 -6.73
N THR A 43 4.26 7.14 -7.21
CA THR A 43 5.71 6.90 -7.22
C THR A 43 6.44 7.99 -7.99
N LYS A 44 5.95 8.31 -9.20
CA LYS A 44 6.52 9.36 -10.06
C LYS A 44 6.44 10.78 -9.46
N LYS A 45 5.46 11.04 -8.58
CA LYS A 45 5.29 12.34 -7.92
C LYS A 45 6.05 12.45 -6.60
N ASN A 46 6.24 11.33 -5.89
CA ASN A 46 7.10 11.29 -4.71
C ASN A 46 8.55 11.48 -5.13
N GLU A 47 8.96 10.90 -6.26
CA GLU A 47 10.27 11.16 -6.89
C GLU A 47 10.49 12.65 -7.18
N GLU A 48 9.49 13.37 -7.69
CA GLU A 48 9.60 14.82 -7.97
C GLU A 48 9.78 15.67 -6.71
N ILE A 49 9.15 15.27 -5.59
CA ILE A 49 9.27 15.97 -4.30
C ILE A 49 10.62 15.65 -3.65
N ASP A 50 11.05 14.40 -3.74
CA ASP A 50 12.36 13.95 -3.25
C ASP A 50 13.49 14.63 -4.00
N GLU A 51 13.34 14.82 -5.32
CA GLU A 51 14.29 15.57 -6.15
C GLU A 51 14.33 17.07 -5.76
N LYS A 52 13.18 17.66 -5.42
CA LYS A 52 13.12 19.06 -4.92
C LYS A 52 13.80 19.21 -3.56
N ILE A 53 13.58 18.27 -2.64
CA ILE A 53 14.23 18.25 -1.32
C ILE A 53 15.75 18.06 -1.51
N ALA A 54 16.16 17.09 -2.33
CA ALA A 54 17.58 16.84 -2.61
C ALA A 54 18.26 18.06 -3.23
N LYS A 55 17.60 18.72 -4.18
CA LYS A 55 18.12 19.94 -4.81
C LYS A 55 18.28 21.07 -3.78
N PHE A 56 17.30 21.28 -2.92
CA PHE A 56 17.35 22.30 -1.87
C PHE A 56 18.51 22.06 -0.90
N LEU A 57 18.74 20.80 -0.51
CA LEU A 57 19.82 20.44 0.40
C LEU A 57 21.22 20.52 -0.26
N ARG A 58 21.33 20.19 -1.55
CA ARG A 58 22.57 20.39 -2.33
C ARG A 58 22.94 21.86 -2.50
N GLU A 59 21.95 22.74 -2.64
CA GLU A 59 22.16 24.20 -2.71
C GLU A 59 22.70 24.79 -1.40
N LYS A 60 22.65 24.01 -0.30
CA LYS A 60 23.17 24.38 1.02
C LYS A 60 24.47 23.66 1.38
N ASP A 61 25.16 23.08 0.39
CA ASP A 61 26.45 22.38 0.55
C ASP A 61 26.42 21.23 1.58
N LEU A 62 25.27 20.56 1.74
CA LEU A 62 25.13 19.39 2.61
C LEU A 62 25.66 18.12 1.92
N ASP A 63 26.20 17.20 2.72
CA ASP A 63 26.74 15.93 2.23
C ASP A 63 25.66 15.05 1.59
N GLU A 64 25.99 14.41 0.46
CA GLU A 64 25.04 13.60 -0.31
C GLU A 64 24.50 12.41 0.51
N ASN A 65 25.33 11.84 1.40
CA ASN A 65 24.89 10.76 2.30
C ASN A 65 23.87 11.26 3.33
N LEU A 66 24.02 12.50 3.78
CA LEU A 66 23.07 13.12 4.71
C LEU A 66 21.75 13.44 3.99
N ILE A 67 21.82 13.85 2.73
CA ILE A 67 20.64 14.08 1.89
C ILE A 67 19.85 12.78 1.69
N GLU A 68 20.53 11.70 1.30
CA GLU A 68 19.91 10.40 1.08
C GLU A 68 19.31 9.83 2.37
N THR A 69 20.03 9.93 3.49
CA THR A 69 19.51 9.47 4.79
C THR A 69 18.30 10.30 5.24
N LEU A 70 18.30 11.62 5.06
CA LEU A 70 17.15 12.44 5.38
C LEU A 70 15.93 12.10 4.52
N ILE A 71 16.10 11.90 3.22
CA ILE A 71 15.00 11.55 2.30
C ILE A 71 14.35 10.21 2.68
N ASN A 72 15.17 9.23 3.11
CA ASN A 72 14.74 7.88 3.46
C ASN A 72 14.15 7.77 4.87
N ILE A 73 14.75 8.44 5.87
CA ILE A 73 14.37 8.34 7.29
C ILE A 73 13.34 9.40 7.67
N GLY A 74 13.36 10.54 6.98
CA GLY A 74 12.52 11.70 7.27
C GLY A 74 13.21 12.73 8.17
N LEU A 75 12.64 13.94 8.20
CA LEU A 75 13.12 15.04 9.02
C LEU A 75 12.67 14.83 10.48
N THR A 76 13.60 14.45 11.36
CA THR A 76 13.38 14.29 12.79
C THR A 76 13.84 15.53 13.55
N ASP A 77 13.41 15.68 14.80
CA ASP A 77 13.85 16.79 15.65
C ASP A 77 15.38 16.81 15.85
N GLU A 78 16.02 15.65 15.83
CA GLU A 78 17.48 15.53 15.88
C GLU A 78 18.13 16.06 14.59
N HIS A 79 17.55 15.73 13.44
CA HIS A 79 17.99 16.27 12.15
C HIS A 79 17.82 17.79 12.09
N ILE A 80 16.70 18.34 12.58
CA ILE A 80 16.48 19.79 12.67
C ILE A 80 17.54 20.44 13.58
N ARG A 81 17.85 19.82 14.72
CA ARG A 81 18.89 20.31 15.63
C ARG A 81 20.27 20.28 14.96
N LEU A 82 20.60 19.22 14.22
CA LEU A 82 21.85 19.11 13.45
C LEU A 82 21.92 20.18 12.36
N LEU A 83 20.85 20.39 11.60
CA LEU A 83 20.76 21.42 10.57
C LEU A 83 20.94 22.83 11.16
N LYS A 84 20.38 23.09 12.35
CA LYS A 84 20.58 24.34 13.09
C LYS A 84 22.03 24.52 13.55
N THR A 85 22.72 23.44 13.93
CA THR A 85 24.16 23.50 14.26
C THR A 85 25.06 23.68 13.04
N LEU A 86 24.59 23.28 11.85
CA LEU A 86 25.24 23.51 10.55
C LEU A 86 25.00 24.92 10.00
N ASN A 87 24.45 25.82 10.81
CA ASN A 87 24.26 27.24 10.50
C ASN A 87 23.26 27.52 9.36
N LEU A 88 22.31 26.60 9.14
CA LEU A 88 21.15 26.85 8.27
C LEU A 88 20.24 27.90 8.90
N ASN A 89 19.76 28.82 8.07
CA ASN A 89 18.87 29.87 8.53
C ASN A 89 17.53 29.26 8.98
N GLU A 90 16.87 29.87 9.97
CA GLU A 90 15.57 29.40 10.48
C GLU A 90 14.53 29.37 9.33
N ASP A 91 14.62 30.33 8.39
CA ASP A 91 13.78 30.37 7.18
C ASP A 91 14.01 29.18 6.23
N ASP A 92 15.25 28.72 6.11
CA ASP A 92 15.60 27.56 5.28
C ASP A 92 15.06 26.27 5.90
N ILE A 93 15.13 26.16 7.24
CA ILE A 93 14.58 25.04 8.00
C ILE A 93 13.05 25.01 7.87
N ASN A 94 12.39 26.17 7.95
CA ASN A 94 10.94 26.28 7.76
C ASN A 94 10.52 25.87 6.34
N ASN A 95 11.23 26.32 5.31
CA ASN A 95 10.97 25.93 3.93
C ASN A 95 11.15 24.41 3.72
N LEU A 96 12.21 23.85 4.30
CA LEU A 96 12.46 22.42 4.26
C LEU A 96 11.35 21.63 4.99
N GLN A 97 10.88 22.14 6.11
CA GLN A 97 9.75 21.57 6.85
C GLN A 97 8.47 21.62 6.01
N ASP A 98 8.19 22.72 5.31
CA ASP A 98 7.04 22.85 4.41
C ASP A 98 7.11 21.84 3.25
N LEU A 99 8.28 21.66 2.65
CA LEU A 99 8.52 20.64 1.60
C LEU A 99 8.27 19.22 2.12
N TRP A 100 8.71 18.91 3.35
CA TRP A 100 8.44 17.62 3.98
C TRP A 100 6.99 17.43 4.40
N GLN A 101 6.33 18.48 4.90
CA GLN A 101 4.90 18.44 5.18
C GLN A 101 4.09 18.24 3.89
N ALA A 102 4.53 18.81 2.76
CA ALA A 102 3.95 18.53 1.46
C ALA A 102 4.13 17.06 1.04
N LYS A 103 5.30 16.46 1.32
CA LYS A 103 5.54 15.00 1.12
C LYS A 103 4.60 14.14 1.98
N ILE A 104 4.41 14.49 3.25
CA ILE A 104 3.58 13.74 4.21
C ILE A 104 2.08 13.93 3.94
N ASN A 105 1.60 15.16 3.77
CA ASN A 105 0.18 15.46 3.58
C ASN A 105 -0.35 14.89 2.25
N LYS A 106 0.48 14.86 1.21
CA LYS A 106 0.10 14.29 -0.09
C LYS A 106 0.06 12.77 -0.09
N SER A 107 0.86 12.12 0.76
CA SER A 107 0.72 10.68 1.07
C SER A 107 -0.62 10.39 1.78
N ASN A 108 -1.10 11.34 2.60
CA ASN A 108 -2.36 11.22 3.34
C ASN A 108 -3.63 11.54 2.52
N ASP A 109 -3.55 12.34 1.44
CA ASP A 109 -4.68 12.56 0.51
C ASP A 109 -5.14 11.27 -0.19
N SER A 110 -4.34 10.20 -0.15
CA SER A 110 -4.78 8.88 -0.62
C SER A 110 -5.83 8.23 0.28
N ILE A 111 -5.97 8.67 1.54
CA ILE A 111 -6.86 8.07 2.55
C ILE A 111 -8.19 8.85 2.70
N ILE A 112 -8.20 10.16 2.44
CA ILE A 112 -9.33 11.03 2.84
C ILE A 112 -10.37 11.23 1.72
N ASN A 113 -10.07 10.86 0.48
CA ASN A 113 -10.93 11.18 -0.67
C ASN A 113 -12.21 10.33 -0.77
N SER A 114 -12.45 9.40 0.16
CA SER A 114 -13.71 8.64 0.20
C SER A 114 -14.78 9.18 1.15
N THR A 115 -14.53 10.29 1.88
CA THR A 115 -15.55 10.78 2.82
C THR A 115 -15.68 12.30 2.77
N SER A 116 -16.24 12.80 1.67
CA SER A 116 -16.78 14.16 1.62
C SER A 116 -18.03 14.23 2.49
N GLY A 117 -17.87 14.75 3.70
CA GLY A 117 -18.93 14.98 4.67
C GLY A 117 -18.43 15.86 5.81
N SER A 118 -18.07 17.11 5.48
CA SER A 118 -17.96 18.29 6.34
C SER A 118 -17.91 18.06 7.85
N LEU A 119 -16.71 18.11 8.44
CA LEU A 119 -16.51 18.63 9.80
C LEU A 119 -15.19 19.42 9.87
N SER A 120 -15.36 20.75 9.86
CA SER A 120 -14.57 21.80 10.53
C SER A 120 -13.04 21.62 10.59
N SER A 121 -12.34 22.36 9.73
CA SER A 121 -10.92 22.64 9.88
C SER A 121 -10.66 23.50 11.13
N ASN A 122 -10.23 22.88 12.21
CA ASN A 122 -9.42 23.56 13.20
C ASN A 122 -8.00 23.01 13.08
N GLY A 123 -7.08 23.87 12.64
CA GLY A 123 -5.67 23.57 12.49
C GLY A 123 -5.00 23.35 13.83
N LEU A 124 -4.99 22.11 14.29
CA LEU A 124 -3.99 21.62 15.23
C LEU A 124 -3.13 20.62 14.47
N HIS A 125 -2.02 21.13 13.93
CA HIS A 125 -0.82 20.29 13.74
C HIS A 125 -0.28 20.02 15.15
N GLU A 126 -1.02 19.21 15.88
CA GLU A 126 -0.60 18.69 17.17
C GLU A 126 0.56 17.76 16.84
N GLN A 127 1.75 18.05 17.37
CA GLN A 127 2.90 17.17 17.24
C GLN A 127 2.50 15.78 17.74
N LEU A 128 2.09 14.94 16.80
CA LEU A 128 1.63 13.60 17.05
C LEU A 128 2.84 12.81 17.54
N SER A 129 2.88 12.55 18.86
CA SER A 129 3.86 11.67 19.49
C SER A 129 4.01 10.39 18.67
N SER A 130 5.20 9.81 18.58
CA SER A 130 5.50 8.61 17.77
C SER A 130 4.47 7.48 17.95
N ASN A 131 3.90 7.34 19.16
CA ASN A 131 2.83 6.39 19.46
C ASN A 131 1.54 6.64 18.66
N SER A 132 1.15 7.89 18.50
CA SER A 132 -0.05 8.27 17.75
C SER A 132 0.12 8.05 16.24
N ILE A 133 1.32 8.26 15.70
CA ILE A 133 1.66 7.92 14.31
C ILE A 133 1.58 6.40 14.11
N TYR A 134 2.15 5.64 15.05
CA TYR A 134 2.10 4.18 15.00
C TYR A 134 0.66 3.64 15.05
N LEU A 135 -0.15 4.11 16.00
CA LEU A 135 -1.56 3.69 16.11
C LEU A 135 -2.36 4.10 14.88
N LYS A 136 -2.14 5.30 14.34
CA LYS A 136 -2.76 5.72 13.08
C LYS A 136 -2.35 4.80 11.94
N ARG A 137 -1.10 4.37 11.85
CA ARG A 137 -0.65 3.48 10.77
C ARG A 137 -1.28 2.09 10.86
N ILE A 138 -1.31 1.49 12.05
CA ILE A 138 -1.73 0.09 12.23
C ILE A 138 -3.25 -0.04 12.40
N LEU A 139 -3.88 0.85 13.17
CA LEU A 139 -5.27 0.67 13.59
C LEU A 139 -6.27 1.54 12.83
N SER A 140 -5.85 2.56 12.08
CA SER A 140 -6.80 3.47 11.41
C SER A 140 -7.73 2.71 10.47
N LYS A 141 -7.18 1.90 9.56
CA LYS A 141 -7.95 1.15 8.57
C LYS A 141 -8.96 0.18 9.23
N PRO A 142 -8.52 -0.79 10.07
CA PRO A 142 -9.46 -1.74 10.66
C PRO A 142 -10.47 -1.05 11.59
N LEU A 143 -10.07 -0.03 12.34
CA LEU A 143 -10.97 0.66 13.25
C LEU A 143 -12.04 1.47 12.50
N ILE A 144 -11.69 2.16 11.41
CA ILE A 144 -12.65 2.91 10.59
C ILE A 144 -13.67 1.95 9.98
N GLN A 145 -13.22 0.84 9.39
CA GLN A 145 -14.11 -0.16 8.77
C GLN A 145 -15.05 -0.79 9.80
N ALA A 146 -14.51 -1.22 10.95
CA ALA A 146 -15.31 -1.79 12.03
C ALA A 146 -16.36 -0.80 12.55
N LEU A 147 -16.00 0.47 12.76
CA LEU A 147 -16.92 1.50 13.23
C LEU A 147 -18.02 1.79 12.20
N CYS A 148 -17.68 1.83 10.90
CA CYS A 148 -18.68 1.93 9.84
C CYS A 148 -19.68 0.77 9.91
N GLU A 149 -19.18 -0.46 10.05
CA GLU A 149 -20.06 -1.64 10.17
C GLU A 149 -20.93 -1.60 11.42
N ILE A 150 -20.37 -1.23 12.58
CA ILE A 150 -21.14 -1.09 13.83
C ILE A 150 -22.27 -0.07 13.68
N ILE A 151 -22.01 1.07 13.04
CA ILE A 151 -23.03 2.10 12.79
C ILE A 151 -24.14 1.56 11.89
N THR A 152 -23.80 0.76 10.88
CA THR A 152 -24.80 0.17 9.96
C THR A 152 -25.59 -0.97 10.57
N LYS A 153 -24.94 -1.88 11.31
CA LYS A 153 -25.54 -3.10 11.86
C LYS A 153 -26.23 -2.86 13.19
N LYS A 154 -25.79 -1.85 13.96
CA LYS A 154 -26.25 -1.55 15.32
C LYS A 154 -26.37 -2.82 16.17
N PRO A 155 -25.25 -3.55 16.38
CA PRO A 155 -25.26 -4.75 17.21
C PRO A 155 -25.72 -4.42 18.63
N ALA A 156 -26.29 -5.42 19.32
CA ALA A 156 -26.75 -5.27 20.70
C ALA A 156 -25.59 -4.92 21.66
N ASP A 157 -24.40 -5.49 21.40
CA ASP A 157 -23.14 -5.12 22.07
C ASP A 157 -22.09 -4.66 21.03
N PRO A 158 -21.84 -3.35 20.91
CA PRO A 158 -20.87 -2.82 19.95
C PRO A 158 -19.42 -3.08 20.35
N VAL A 159 -19.12 -3.28 21.63
CA VAL A 159 -17.75 -3.52 22.10
C VAL A 159 -17.34 -4.96 21.82
N GLU A 160 -18.23 -5.91 22.12
CA GLU A 160 -18.02 -7.33 21.79
C GLU A 160 -17.91 -7.53 20.28
N TYR A 161 -18.81 -6.90 19.51
CA TYR A 161 -18.77 -6.95 18.05
C TYR A 161 -17.45 -6.41 17.49
N LEU A 162 -16.97 -5.27 18.00
CA LEU A 162 -15.68 -4.71 17.59
C LEU A 162 -14.53 -5.69 17.84
N GLY A 163 -14.53 -6.36 18.99
CA GLY A 163 -13.52 -7.37 19.32
C GLY A 163 -13.50 -8.52 18.32
N HIS A 164 -14.67 -9.09 18.00
CA HIS A 164 -14.79 -10.13 16.99
C HIS A 164 -14.37 -9.65 15.60
N TRP A 165 -14.79 -8.45 15.22
CA TRP A 165 -14.46 -7.88 13.92
C TRP A 165 -12.94 -7.73 13.74
N LEU A 166 -12.25 -7.16 14.73
CA LEU A 166 -10.80 -6.97 14.70
C LEU A 166 -10.04 -8.31 14.68
N PHE A 167 -10.54 -9.32 15.40
CA PHE A 167 -9.96 -10.66 15.37
C PHE A 167 -10.07 -11.29 13.97
N HIS A 168 -11.24 -11.19 13.33
CA HIS A 168 -11.44 -11.70 11.97
C HIS A 168 -10.64 -10.92 10.93
N TYR A 169 -10.52 -9.60 11.08
CA TYR A 169 -9.69 -8.77 10.21
C TYR A 169 -8.23 -9.25 10.20
N LYS A 170 -7.66 -9.55 11.37
CA LYS A 170 -6.29 -10.04 11.46
C LYS A 170 -6.09 -11.39 10.76
N ILE A 171 -7.01 -12.33 10.95
CA ILE A 171 -6.96 -13.64 10.27
C ILE A 171 -7.04 -13.47 8.75
N TYR A 172 -7.88 -12.54 8.29
CA TYR A 172 -8.01 -12.24 6.87
C TYR A 172 -6.74 -11.60 6.30
N GLU A 173 -6.16 -10.64 7.01
CA GLU A 173 -4.92 -9.97 6.61
C GLU A 173 -3.77 -10.97 6.47
N GLU A 174 -3.59 -11.86 7.46
CA GLU A 174 -2.58 -12.93 7.41
C GLU A 174 -2.81 -13.86 6.20
N ARG A 175 -4.06 -14.24 5.93
CA ARG A 175 -4.39 -15.09 4.77
C ARG A 175 -4.15 -14.39 3.44
N ALA A 176 -4.47 -13.10 3.34
CA ALA A 176 -4.26 -12.32 2.13
C ALA A 176 -2.76 -12.16 1.82
N ILE A 177 -1.92 -12.00 2.84
CA ILE A 177 -0.46 -11.99 2.69
C ILE A 177 0.02 -13.34 2.16
N GLN A 178 -0.37 -14.45 2.81
CA GLN A 178 0.02 -15.80 2.38
C GLN A 178 -0.42 -16.13 0.95
N GLN A 179 -1.58 -15.63 0.54
CA GLN A 179 -2.09 -15.82 -0.82
C GLN A 179 -1.21 -15.08 -1.84
N LYS A 180 -0.87 -13.82 -1.55
CA LYS A 180 0.02 -13.02 -2.41
C LYS A 180 1.41 -13.61 -2.52
N GLU A 181 1.96 -14.12 -1.42
CA GLU A 181 3.25 -14.82 -1.42
C GLU A 181 3.21 -16.04 -2.35
N ARG A 182 2.15 -16.85 -2.27
CA ARG A 182 1.99 -18.03 -3.14
C ARG A 182 1.85 -17.65 -4.61
N GLU A 183 1.12 -16.58 -4.92
CA GLU A 183 0.98 -16.08 -6.29
C GLU A 183 2.31 -15.56 -6.85
N LEU A 184 3.10 -14.88 -6.01
CA LEU A 184 4.43 -14.41 -6.37
C LEU A 184 5.39 -15.58 -6.63
N GLU A 185 5.38 -16.60 -5.77
CA GLU A 185 6.16 -17.83 -5.98
C GLU A 185 5.80 -18.53 -7.29
N LEU A 186 4.51 -18.60 -7.63
CA LEU A 186 4.04 -19.18 -8.89
C LEU A 186 4.54 -18.35 -10.10
N SER A 187 4.47 -17.02 -10.02
CA SER A 187 4.94 -16.14 -11.08
C SER A 187 6.45 -16.28 -11.33
N ILE A 188 7.26 -16.33 -10.26
CA ILE A 188 8.71 -16.55 -10.38
C ILE A 188 9.00 -17.90 -11.01
N ARG A 189 8.27 -18.95 -10.59
CA ARG A 189 8.47 -20.29 -11.14
C ARG A 189 8.12 -20.36 -12.62
N GLU A 190 7.04 -19.71 -13.03
CA GLU A 190 6.63 -19.64 -14.44
C GLU A 190 7.70 -18.95 -15.29
N GLU A 191 8.23 -17.81 -14.83
CA GLU A 191 9.32 -17.08 -15.48
C GLU A 191 10.59 -17.95 -15.64
N LEU A 192 10.97 -18.69 -14.59
CA LEU A 192 12.12 -19.60 -14.63
C LEU A 192 11.92 -20.74 -15.63
N ILE A 193 10.70 -21.27 -15.74
CA ILE A 193 10.38 -22.33 -16.69
C ILE A 193 10.49 -21.79 -18.12
N LEU A 194 9.94 -20.61 -18.41
CA LEU A 194 10.02 -19.98 -19.72
C LEU A 194 11.48 -19.73 -20.13
N LYS A 195 12.30 -19.21 -19.22
CA LYS A 195 13.73 -18.98 -19.47
C LYS A 195 14.48 -20.27 -19.78
N GLN A 196 14.15 -21.36 -19.10
CA GLN A 196 14.74 -22.67 -19.39
C GLN A 196 14.33 -23.21 -20.77
N TYR A 197 13.12 -22.90 -21.25
CA TYR A 197 12.70 -23.26 -22.60
C TYR A 197 13.41 -22.39 -23.66
N GLU A 198 13.54 -21.08 -23.45
CA GLU A 198 14.33 -20.20 -24.32
C GLU A 198 15.79 -20.65 -24.42
N ASP A 199 16.42 -20.98 -23.29
CA ASP A 199 17.80 -21.47 -23.26
C ASP A 199 17.95 -22.83 -23.96
N LYS A 200 16.92 -23.69 -23.91
CA LYS A 200 16.93 -24.99 -24.62
C LYS A 200 16.72 -24.82 -26.12
N ASP A 201 15.80 -23.95 -26.54
CA ASP A 201 15.53 -23.68 -27.95
C ASP A 201 16.74 -23.01 -28.61
N ALA A 202 17.45 -22.11 -27.91
CA ALA A 202 18.71 -21.53 -28.39
C ALA A 202 19.81 -22.57 -28.62
N VAL A 203 19.90 -23.61 -27.77
CA VAL A 203 20.86 -24.72 -27.94
C VAL A 203 20.47 -25.65 -29.09
N PHE A 204 19.18 -25.80 -29.39
CA PHE A 204 18.71 -26.58 -30.55
C PHE A 204 18.97 -25.89 -31.88
N ASP A 205 18.96 -24.55 -31.93
CA ASP A 205 19.30 -23.78 -33.14
C ASP A 205 20.81 -23.75 -33.40
N GLU A 206 21.66 -23.65 -32.36
CA GLU A 206 23.13 -23.71 -32.51
C GLU A 206 23.61 -25.07 -33.07
N GLN A 207 22.95 -26.18 -32.75
CA GLN A 207 23.32 -27.50 -33.29
C GLN A 207 22.98 -27.70 -34.78
N LYS A 208 22.00 -26.96 -35.33
CA LYS A 208 21.67 -27.05 -36.76
C LYS A 208 22.65 -26.25 -37.62
N ASP A 209 23.14 -25.12 -37.12
CA ASP A 209 24.09 -24.27 -37.84
C ASP A 209 25.51 -24.89 -37.91
N GLU A 210 25.85 -25.81 -37.00
CA GLU A 210 27.12 -26.55 -37.03
C GLU A 210 27.11 -27.78 -37.95
N GLU A 211 25.95 -28.44 -38.16
CA GLU A 211 25.84 -29.57 -39.11
C GLU A 211 25.83 -29.11 -40.58
N GLU A 212 25.37 -27.89 -40.90
CA GLU A 212 25.33 -27.37 -42.28
C GLU A 212 26.69 -26.81 -42.76
N LYS A 213 27.68 -26.64 -41.87
CA LYS A 213 29.05 -26.20 -42.22
C LYS A 213 30.07 -27.35 -42.39
N GLY A 214 29.63 -28.61 -42.27
CA GLY A 214 30.48 -29.80 -42.37
C GLY A 214 30.49 -30.49 -43.75
N GLU A 215 29.66 -30.06 -44.69
CA GLU A 215 29.58 -30.62 -46.05
C GLU A 215 29.94 -29.56 -47.11
N ASP A 216 31.25 -29.30 -47.31
CA ASP A 216 31.81 -28.76 -48.57
C ASP A 216 33.31 -29.08 -48.69
#